data_AF-A0A835NVS5-F1
#
_entry.id   AF-A0A835NVS5-F1
#
_cell.length_a   1.000
_cell.length_b   1.000
_cell.length_c   1.000
_cell.angle_alpha   90.00
_cell.angle_beta   90.00
_cell.angle_gamma   90.00
#
_symmetry.space_group_name_H-M   'P 1'
#
loop_
_entity.id
_entity.type
_entity.pdbx_description
1 polymer ?
#
loop_
_entity_poly.entity_id
_entity_poly.type
_entity_poly.pdbx_seq_one_letter_code
_entity_poly.pdbx_strand_id
1 'polypeptide(L)'
;MFRNFPDDVLHALATEPLTSNFHVWSLSMQNFTNNEKLRNFYNVLTTNTDGEVEFISTMEAYKYPIYGMQWHPEKNPFEWKDSPGIPHSPSAVRAAYYMADFFINEERLPVVGEVMQLTLMKDPGAPLPVQIHTEGIQIIYMEAAYGVPYPLSVDKTHKSL
;
A
#
# COMPACT_ATOMS: atom_id res chain seq x y z
N MET A 1 -7.94 -3.42 -8.64
CA MET A 1 -6.49 -3.58 -8.80
C MET A 1 -6.12 -4.86 -9.54
N PHE A 2 -6.25 -6.04 -8.92
CA PHE A 2 -5.70 -7.30 -9.47
C PHE A 2 -6.49 -7.97 -10.61
N ARG A 3 -7.54 -7.34 -11.13
CA ARG A 3 -8.48 -7.96 -12.07
C ARG A 3 -7.83 -8.51 -13.35
N ASN A 4 -6.80 -7.82 -13.86
CA ASN A 4 -6.14 -8.16 -15.12
C ASN A 4 -4.78 -8.86 -14.92
N PHE A 5 -4.46 -9.27 -13.69
CA PHE A 5 -3.22 -10.00 -13.43
C PHE A 5 -3.37 -11.43 -13.94
N PRO A 6 -2.35 -11.99 -14.63
CA PRO A 6 -2.34 -13.40 -14.97
C PRO A 6 -2.37 -14.30 -13.73
N ASP A 7 -3.05 -15.44 -13.83
CA ASP A 7 -3.19 -16.40 -12.73
C ASP A 7 -1.83 -16.87 -12.19
N ASP A 8 -0.84 -17.04 -13.06
CA ASP A 8 0.51 -17.44 -12.65
C ASP A 8 1.25 -16.35 -11.86
N VAL A 9 1.00 -15.07 -12.16
CA VAL A 9 1.53 -13.94 -11.40
C VAL A 9 0.83 -13.83 -10.04
N LEU A 10 -0.49 -14.01 -9.99
CA LEU A 10 -1.25 -14.02 -8.73
C LEU A 10 -0.83 -15.18 -7.84
N HIS A 11 -0.62 -16.36 -8.42
CA HIS A 11 -0.11 -17.51 -7.69
C HIS A 11 1.27 -17.23 -7.10
N ALA A 12 2.20 -16.71 -7.92
CA ALA A 12 3.53 -16.37 -7.45
C ALA A 12 3.51 -15.29 -6.35
N LEU A 13 2.66 -14.27 -6.46
CA LEU A 13 2.45 -13.26 -5.39
C LEU A 13 1.95 -13.87 -4.07
N ALA A 14 1.18 -14.96 -4.14
CA ALA A 14 0.67 -15.63 -2.96
C ALA A 14 1.67 -16.62 -2.32
N THR A 15 2.63 -17.15 -3.10
CA THR A 15 3.49 -18.26 -2.66
C THR A 15 4.98 -17.93 -2.60
N GLU A 16 5.43 -16.86 -3.24
CA GLU A 16 6.84 -16.47 -3.34
C GLU A 16 7.11 -15.11 -2.66
N PRO A 17 8.34 -14.87 -2.16
CA PRO A 17 8.71 -13.59 -1.54
C PRO A 17 8.99 -12.51 -2.60
N LEU A 18 7.93 -12.00 -3.25
CA LEU A 18 8.04 -11.06 -4.39
C LEU A 18 7.96 -9.58 -4.03
N THR A 19 7.61 -9.25 -2.78
CA THR A 19 7.30 -7.88 -2.36
C THR A 19 8.41 -7.30 -1.50
N SER A 20 9.03 -6.20 -1.96
CA SER A 20 10.02 -5.43 -1.19
C SER A 20 9.36 -4.67 -0.03
N ASN A 21 9.71 -4.97 1.22
CA ASN A 21 9.11 -4.35 2.42
C ASN A 21 10.16 -3.55 3.21
N PHE A 22 10.15 -2.23 3.05
CA PHE A 22 11.10 -1.31 3.68
C PHE A 22 10.40 -0.31 4.60
N HIS A 23 9.67 -0.81 5.60
CA HIS A 23 8.90 0.01 6.53
C HIS A 23 9.08 -0.46 7.97
N VAL A 24 8.95 0.47 8.92
CA VAL A 24 9.03 0.22 10.37
C VAL A 24 7.63 0.28 11.02
N TRP A 25 6.65 0.79 10.29
CA TRP A 25 5.30 1.04 10.76
C TRP A 25 4.32 0.53 9.72
N SER A 26 3.26 -0.11 10.17
CA SER A 26 2.19 -0.58 9.30
C SER A 26 0.82 -0.31 9.92
N LEU A 27 -0.20 -0.27 9.07
CA LEU A 27 -1.60 -0.25 9.52
C LEU A 27 -2.05 -1.70 9.81
N SER A 28 -2.17 -2.07 11.09
CA SER A 28 -2.69 -3.40 11.43
C SER A 28 -4.13 -3.59 11.01
N MET A 29 -4.51 -4.84 10.79
CA MET A 29 -5.91 -5.21 10.56
C MET A 29 -6.81 -4.79 11.74
N GLN A 30 -6.29 -4.85 12.97
CA GLN A 30 -7.03 -4.41 14.16
C GLN A 30 -7.32 -2.91 14.11
N ASN A 31 -6.30 -2.08 13.87
CA ASN A 31 -6.46 -0.62 13.82
C ASN A 31 -7.35 -0.19 12.64
N PHE A 32 -7.21 -0.85 11.49
CA PHE A 32 -8.09 -0.63 10.34
C PHE A 32 -9.56 -0.95 10.66
N THR A 33 -9.82 -2.13 11.23
CA THR A 33 -11.19 -2.59 11.51
C THR A 33 -11.88 -1.72 12.57
N ASN A 34 -11.12 -1.23 13.55
CA ASN A 34 -11.61 -0.33 14.58
C ASN A 34 -11.87 1.09 14.06
N ASN A 35 -11.29 1.47 12.92
CA ASN A 35 -11.50 2.77 12.31
C ASN A 35 -12.63 2.72 11.27
N GLU A 36 -13.81 3.23 11.66
CA GLU A 36 -14.99 3.23 10.79
C GLU A 36 -14.77 3.96 9.46
N LYS A 37 -14.00 5.06 9.47
CA LYS A 37 -13.71 5.82 8.25
C LYS A 37 -12.88 4.99 7.26
N LEU A 38 -11.86 4.29 7.74
CA LEU A 38 -11.00 3.45 6.90
C LEU A 38 -11.77 2.24 6.36
N ARG A 39 -12.44 1.46 7.22
CA ARG A 39 -13.14 0.23 6.79
C ARG A 39 -14.30 0.49 5.82
N ASN A 40 -14.92 1.67 5.89
CA ASN A 40 -16.00 2.06 4.99
C ASN A 40 -15.47 2.67 3.68
N PHE A 41 -14.21 3.10 3.63
CA PHE A 41 -13.60 3.74 2.47
C PHE A 41 -12.79 2.76 1.62
N TYR A 42 -12.01 1.88 2.27
CA TYR A 42 -11.08 0.95 1.63
C TYR A 42 -11.56 -0.50 1.72
N ASN A 43 -11.36 -1.22 0.63
CA ASN A 43 -11.37 -2.67 0.52
C ASN A 43 -9.93 -3.18 0.70
N VAL A 44 -9.68 -4.01 1.70
CA VAL A 44 -8.38 -4.65 1.90
C VAL A 44 -8.24 -5.79 0.90
N LEU A 45 -7.16 -5.78 0.12
CA LEU A 45 -6.90 -6.81 -0.90
C LEU A 45 -5.91 -7.86 -0.41
N THR A 46 -4.85 -7.43 0.28
CA THR A 46 -3.84 -8.33 0.84
C THR A 46 -3.37 -7.86 2.21
N THR A 47 -2.98 -8.82 3.02
CA THR A 47 -2.28 -8.61 4.29
C THR A 47 -0.92 -9.29 4.27
N ASN A 48 -0.03 -8.84 5.14
CA ASN A 48 1.20 -9.54 5.48
C ASN A 48 1.34 -9.61 7.00
N THR A 49 2.28 -10.43 7.47
CA THR A 49 2.64 -10.52 8.89
C THR A 49 4.14 -10.43 9.10
N ASP A 50 4.55 -9.71 10.14
CA ASP A 50 5.93 -9.72 10.62
C ASP A 50 6.20 -10.86 11.62
N GLY A 51 5.19 -11.67 11.94
CA GLY A 51 5.22 -12.73 12.95
C GLY A 51 4.43 -12.38 14.22
N GLU A 52 4.16 -11.09 14.46
CA GLU A 52 3.43 -10.59 15.63
C GLU A 52 2.18 -9.81 15.22
N VAL A 53 2.32 -8.94 14.22
CA VAL A 53 1.26 -8.05 13.72
C VAL A 53 0.87 -8.49 12.31
N GLU A 54 -0.43 -8.71 12.10
CA GLU A 54 -1.02 -8.76 10.76
C GLU A 54 -1.37 -7.34 10.30
N PHE A 55 -0.83 -6.95 9.15
CA PHE A 55 -0.96 -5.61 8.61
C PHE A 55 -1.42 -5.61 7.17
N ILE A 56 -2.09 -4.52 6.78
CA ILE A 56 -2.56 -4.32 5.41
C ILE A 56 -1.35 -4.06 4.52
N SER A 57 -1.20 -4.84 3.45
CA SER A 57 -0.13 -4.66 2.49
C SER A 57 -0.61 -4.10 1.15
N THR A 58 -1.87 -4.33 0.79
CA THR A 58 -2.51 -3.72 -0.39
C THR A 58 -4.00 -3.48 -0.13
N MET A 59 -4.52 -2.32 -0.54
CA MET A 59 -5.94 -1.97 -0.46
C MET A 59 -6.36 -1.05 -1.60
N GLU A 60 -7.65 -0.98 -1.88
CA GLU A 60 -8.24 -0.06 -2.88
C GLU A 60 -9.51 0.57 -2.34
N ALA A 61 -9.82 1.82 -2.69
CA ALA A 61 -11.05 2.45 -2.26
C ALA A 61 -12.26 1.83 -2.98
N TYR A 62 -13.39 1.67 -2.28
CA TYR A 62 -14.59 1.05 -2.86
C TYR A 62 -15.18 1.82 -4.05
N LYS A 63 -15.06 3.15 -4.03
CA LYS A 63 -15.76 4.05 -4.96
C LYS A 63 -14.84 4.99 -5.75
N TYR A 64 -13.61 5.12 -5.31
CA TYR A 64 -12.65 6.08 -5.85
C TYR A 64 -11.44 5.32 -6.40
N PRO A 65 -10.77 5.81 -7.44
CA PRO A 65 -9.59 5.15 -7.99
C PRO A 65 -8.34 5.47 -7.13
N ILE A 66 -8.44 5.21 -5.83
CA ILE A 66 -7.38 5.42 -4.85
C ILE A 66 -6.90 4.04 -4.39
N TYR A 67 -5.60 3.85 -4.46
CA TYR A 67 -4.92 2.59 -4.24
C TYR A 67 -3.85 2.76 -3.17
N GLY A 68 -3.77 1.83 -2.22
CA GLY A 68 -2.77 1.83 -1.16
C GLY A 68 -1.90 0.60 -1.24
N MET A 69 -0.58 0.77 -1.14
CA MET A 69 0.38 -0.31 -1.15
C MET A 69 1.47 -0.05 -0.11
N GLN A 70 1.74 -1.06 0.72
CA GLN A 70 2.77 -0.98 1.77
C GLN A 70 4.17 -1.32 1.25
N TRP A 71 4.23 -2.12 0.17
CA TRP A 71 5.44 -2.66 -0.42
C TRP A 71 5.84 -1.90 -1.69
N HIS A 72 7.07 -2.15 -2.16
CA HIS A 72 7.73 -1.38 -3.21
C HIS A 72 7.99 -2.19 -4.49
N PRO A 73 7.02 -2.28 -5.42
CA PRO A 73 7.21 -3.01 -6.68
C PRO A 73 8.31 -2.38 -7.55
N GLU A 74 8.53 -1.08 -7.47
CA GLU A 74 9.50 -0.35 -8.28
C GLU A 74 10.95 -0.79 -8.01
N LYS A 75 11.22 -1.30 -6.80
CA LYS A 75 12.57 -1.77 -6.44
C LYS A 75 12.96 -3.03 -7.20
N ASN A 76 12.01 -3.92 -7.47
CA ASN A 76 12.26 -5.23 -8.07
C ASN A 76 13.01 -5.15 -9.42
N PRO A 77 12.63 -4.28 -10.38
CA PRO A 77 13.38 -4.13 -11.64
C PRO A 77 14.51 -3.07 -11.61
N PHE A 78 14.50 -2.12 -10.65
CA PHE A 78 15.32 -0.91 -10.77
C PHE A 78 16.38 -0.70 -9.67
N GLU A 79 16.25 -1.33 -8.50
CA GLU A 79 17.13 -1.08 -7.35
C GLU A 79 18.06 -2.25 -7.05
N TRP A 80 19.30 -2.20 -7.54
CA TRP A 80 20.26 -3.31 -7.47
C TRP A 80 21.24 -3.24 -6.30
N LYS A 81 20.83 -2.61 -5.19
CA LYS A 81 21.63 -2.63 -3.96
C LYS A 81 21.68 -4.07 -3.43
N ASP A 82 22.83 -4.47 -2.88
CA ASP A 82 22.98 -5.79 -2.26
C ASP A 82 22.15 -5.86 -0.96
N SER A 83 20.87 -6.16 -1.11
CA SER A 83 19.88 -6.26 -0.06
C SER A 83 19.04 -7.50 -0.29
N PRO A 84 18.94 -8.42 0.70
CA PRO A 84 18.09 -9.59 0.59
C PRO A 84 16.59 -9.24 0.52
N GLY A 85 16.23 -7.99 0.82
CA GLY A 85 14.89 -7.43 0.78
C GLY A 85 14.35 -7.04 -0.58
N ILE A 86 15.19 -7.03 -1.61
CA ILE A 86 14.80 -6.63 -2.96
C ILE A 86 14.79 -7.86 -3.88
N PRO A 87 13.62 -8.46 -4.14
CA PRO A 87 13.54 -9.64 -5.00
C PRO A 87 13.69 -9.24 -6.47
N HIS A 88 14.67 -9.84 -7.13
CA HIS A 88 14.97 -9.66 -8.55
C HIS A 88 14.59 -10.88 -9.42
N SER A 89 13.75 -11.78 -8.90
CA SER A 89 13.29 -12.95 -9.67
C SER A 89 12.43 -12.52 -10.87
N PRO A 90 12.31 -13.34 -11.94
CA PRO A 90 11.43 -13.04 -13.05
C PRO A 90 9.97 -12.82 -12.62
N SER A 91 9.48 -13.56 -11.61
CA SER A 91 8.16 -13.38 -11.02
C SER A 91 8.03 -12.02 -10.32
N ALA A 92 9.05 -11.58 -9.58
CA ALA A 92 9.07 -10.29 -8.89
C ALA A 92 9.05 -9.10 -9.87
N VAL A 93 9.79 -9.20 -10.97
CA VAL A 93 9.79 -8.20 -12.04
C VAL A 93 8.45 -8.18 -12.79
N ARG A 94 7.85 -9.34 -13.05
CA ARG A 94 6.51 -9.42 -13.66
C ARG A 94 5.43 -8.83 -12.75
N ALA A 95 5.48 -9.10 -11.44
CA ALA A 95 4.57 -8.50 -10.48
C ALA A 95 4.66 -6.96 -10.53
N ALA A 96 5.88 -6.41 -10.54
CA ALA A 96 6.10 -4.97 -10.68
C ALA A 96 5.54 -4.41 -12.00
N TYR A 97 5.75 -5.12 -13.11
CA TYR A 97 5.20 -4.74 -14.40
C TYR A 97 3.66 -4.68 -14.38
N TYR A 98 2.98 -5.70 -13.86
CA TYR A 98 1.51 -5.72 -13.83
C TYR A 98 0.92 -4.69 -12.87
N MET A 99 1.63 -4.33 -11.79
CA MET A 99 1.25 -3.19 -10.94
C MET A 99 1.31 -1.87 -11.72
N ALA A 100 2.39 -1.65 -12.48
CA ALA A 100 2.54 -0.46 -13.32
C ALA A 100 1.52 -0.43 -14.47
N ASP A 101 1.30 -1.55 -15.16
CA ASP A 101 0.31 -1.66 -16.24
C ASP A 101 -1.10 -1.40 -15.72
N PHE A 102 -1.47 -1.94 -14.56
CA PHE A 102 -2.73 -1.59 -13.89
C PHE A 102 -2.87 -0.08 -13.70
N PHE A 103 -1.88 0.57 -13.07
CA PHE A 103 -1.96 1.99 -12.75
C PHE A 103 -2.05 2.88 -14.00
N ILE A 104 -1.24 2.59 -15.02
CA ILE A 104 -1.27 3.32 -16.31
C ILE A 104 -2.63 3.14 -17.00
N ASN A 105 -3.25 1.97 -16.88
CA ASN A 105 -4.58 1.75 -17.47
C ASN A 105 -5.71 2.43 -16.70
N GLU A 106 -5.57 2.66 -15.39
CA GLU A 106 -6.49 3.53 -14.66
C GLU A 106 -6.40 4.96 -15.20
N GLU A 107 -5.19 5.50 -15.44
CA GLU A 107 -4.99 6.87 -15.98
C GLU A 107 -5.57 7.11 -17.39
N ARG A 108 -5.88 6.05 -18.12
CA ARG A 108 -6.54 6.13 -19.44
C ARG A 108 -8.06 6.29 -19.36
N LEU A 109 -8.64 6.14 -18.17
CA LEU A 109 -10.04 6.46 -17.92
C LEU A 109 -10.21 7.99 -17.83
N PRO A 110 -11.37 8.56 -18.20
CA PRO A 110 -11.57 10.01 -18.08
C PRO A 110 -11.43 10.45 -16.61
N VAL A 111 -10.37 11.21 -16.28
CA VAL A 111 -10.12 11.74 -14.94
C VAL A 111 -10.37 13.26 -14.90
N VAL A 112 -10.99 13.73 -13.83
CA VAL A 112 -11.06 15.15 -13.41
C VAL A 112 -10.43 15.25 -12.01
N GLY A 113 -9.47 16.15 -11.78
CA GLY A 113 -9.07 16.66 -10.44
C GLY A 113 -7.79 16.15 -9.74
N GLU A 114 -7.35 16.89 -8.70
CA GLU A 114 -6.00 17.04 -8.07
C GLU A 114 -5.54 15.99 -7.00
N VAL A 115 -4.37 16.23 -6.36
CA VAL A 115 -3.47 15.31 -5.61
C VAL A 115 -3.82 15.12 -4.11
N MET A 116 -3.73 13.89 -3.59
CA MET A 116 -3.75 13.57 -2.15
C MET A 116 -2.48 12.79 -1.75
N GLN A 117 -1.89 13.16 -0.62
CA GLN A 117 -0.78 12.47 0.04
C GLN A 117 -1.27 12.02 1.42
N LEU A 118 -1.37 10.72 1.67
CA LEU A 118 -1.71 10.20 2.99
C LEU A 118 -0.42 10.02 3.80
N THR A 119 -0.22 10.89 4.78
CA THR A 119 0.90 10.80 5.73
C THR A 119 0.41 10.09 7.00
N LEU A 120 0.99 8.93 7.34
CA LEU A 120 0.72 8.22 8.59
C LEU A 120 1.56 8.86 9.72
N MET A 121 0.92 9.46 10.74
CA MET A 121 1.59 10.21 11.82
C MET A 121 1.34 9.60 13.21
N LYS A 122 2.35 9.66 14.08
CA LYS A 122 2.28 9.24 15.49
C LYS A 122 1.73 10.37 16.38
N ASP A 123 0.74 10.06 17.22
CA ASP A 123 0.04 10.98 18.15
C ASP A 123 0.99 11.54 19.24
N PRO A 124 0.80 12.80 19.75
CA PRO A 124 -0.25 13.05 20.74
C PRO A 124 -1.01 14.40 20.60
N GLY A 125 -2.34 14.34 20.73
CA GLY A 125 -3.09 15.24 21.60
C GLY A 125 -3.73 16.48 20.97
N ALA A 126 -4.76 16.29 20.15
CA ALA A 126 -6.03 17.03 20.12
C ALA A 126 -6.84 16.58 18.88
N PRO A 127 -8.16 16.35 18.99
CA PRO A 127 -8.94 15.88 17.85
C PRO A 127 -9.19 17.02 16.88
N LEU A 128 -8.69 16.89 15.65
CA LEU A 128 -9.29 17.52 14.49
C LEU A 128 -9.83 16.43 13.56
N PRO A 129 -10.91 16.71 12.81
CA PRO A 129 -11.61 15.68 12.04
C PRO A 129 -10.77 15.22 10.85
N VAL A 130 -10.64 13.91 10.66
CA VAL A 130 -10.23 13.31 9.36
C VAL A 130 -11.14 13.90 8.29
N GLN A 131 -10.59 14.82 7.49
CA GLN A 131 -11.24 15.35 6.29
C GLN A 131 -10.79 14.48 5.11
N ILE A 132 -11.70 13.62 4.68
CA ILE A 132 -11.56 12.86 3.44
C ILE A 132 -12.12 13.76 2.34
N HIS A 133 -11.24 14.32 1.52
CA HIS A 133 -11.61 15.02 0.29
C HIS A 133 -11.09 14.16 -0.88
N THR A 134 -11.95 13.83 -1.83
CA THR A 134 -11.67 12.81 -2.86
C THR A 134 -11.74 13.38 -4.26
N GLU A 135 -10.61 13.42 -5.00
CA GLU A 135 -10.54 13.58 -6.47
C GLU A 135 -9.26 12.89 -7.02
N GLY A 136 -9.27 12.36 -8.26
CA GLY A 136 -8.10 11.78 -8.96
C GLY A 136 -7.74 10.30 -8.72
N ILE A 137 -6.82 9.77 -9.54
CA ILE A 137 -6.23 8.41 -9.45
C ILE A 137 -4.93 8.48 -8.66
N GLN A 138 -4.77 7.66 -7.62
CA GLN A 138 -3.63 7.78 -6.70
C GLN A 138 -3.08 6.43 -6.24
N ILE A 139 -1.76 6.32 -6.17
CA ILE A 139 -1.06 5.31 -5.37
C ILE A 139 -0.50 6.00 -4.13
N ILE A 140 -0.91 5.51 -2.97
CA ILE A 140 -0.42 5.92 -1.68
C ILE A 140 0.56 4.85 -1.19
N TYR A 141 1.84 5.21 -1.08
CA TYR A 141 2.74 4.45 -0.22
C TYR A 141 2.33 4.70 1.22
N MET A 142 2.00 3.64 1.94
CA MET A 142 1.70 3.71 3.37
C MET A 142 3.01 3.87 4.18
N GLU A 143 3.82 4.88 3.86
CA GLU A 143 5.01 5.19 4.64
C GLU A 143 4.65 6.22 5.73
N ALA A 144 5.07 5.95 6.96
CA ALA A 144 5.03 6.94 8.02
C ALA A 144 6.13 7.98 7.78
N ALA A 145 5.80 9.09 7.12
CA ALA A 145 6.71 10.22 6.94
C ALA A 145 6.63 11.22 8.11
N TYR A 146 7.76 11.81 8.49
CA TYR A 146 7.85 12.80 9.56
C TYR A 146 7.30 14.17 9.12
N GLY A 147 6.15 14.61 9.69
CA GLY A 147 5.71 16.02 9.72
C GLY A 147 4.33 16.31 9.10
N VAL A 148 3.41 16.86 9.92
CA VAL A 148 2.06 17.45 9.65
C VAL A 148 0.89 16.44 9.32
N PRO A 149 -0.42 16.75 9.57
CA PRO A 149 -1.15 16.39 10.79
C PRO A 149 -2.38 15.46 10.57
N TYR A 150 -2.46 14.28 11.19
CA TYR A 150 -3.67 13.59 11.73
C TYR A 150 -3.25 12.22 12.33
N PRO A 151 -3.77 11.79 13.50
CA PRO A 151 -3.37 10.52 14.11
C PRO A 151 -4.11 9.33 13.46
N LEU A 152 -3.39 8.55 12.65
CA LEU A 152 -3.76 7.18 12.32
C LEU A 152 -2.97 6.27 13.25
N SER A 153 -3.65 5.41 14.03
CA SER A 153 -2.94 4.43 14.87
C SER A 153 -2.23 3.42 13.97
N VAL A 154 -0.91 3.52 13.95
CA VAL A 154 -0.01 2.59 13.26
C VAL A 154 0.72 1.75 14.29
N ASP A 155 0.95 0.50 13.95
CA ASP A 155 1.69 -0.44 14.77
C ASP A 155 3.13 -0.51 14.28
N LYS A 156 4.06 -0.65 15.22
CA LYS A 156 5.46 -0.89 14.85
C LYS A 156 5.56 -2.31 14.30
N THR A 157 6.09 -2.45 13.10
CA THR A 157 6.36 -3.75 12.48
C THR A 157 7.86 -3.98 12.36
N HIS A 158 8.29 -5.21 12.60
CA HIS A 158 9.72 -5.57 12.70
C HIS A 158 10.36 -6.00 11.38
N LYS A 159 9.69 -5.85 10.23
CA LYS A 159 10.24 -6.23 8.93
C LYS A 159 10.71 -5.05 8.10
N SER A 160 11.94 -4.63 8.37
CA SER A 160 12.88 -4.34 7.28
C SER A 160 13.60 -5.63 6.93
N LEU A 161 13.36 -6.19 5.76
CA LEU A 161 14.33 -7.04 5.08
C LEU A 161 14.65 -6.35 3.77
#